data_AF-A0A2V9WU13-F1
#
_entry.id   AF-A0A2V9WU13-F1
#
_cell.length_a   1.000
_cell.length_b   1.000
_cell.length_c   1.000
_cell.angle_alpha   90.00
_cell.angle_beta   90.00
_cell.angle_gamma   90.00
#
_symmetry.space_group_name_H-M   'P 1'
#
loop_
_entity.id
_entity.type
_entity.pdbx_description
1 polymer ?
#
loop_
_entity_poly.entity_id
_entity_poly.type
_entity_poly.pdbx_seq_one_letter_code
_entity_poly.pdbx_strand_id
1 'polypeptide(L)' 'MIRRGPEIDRRKWMRLPLAIPVFVRSRDEKGKEFLEFATALNIGAGGALVAVRRALPHSAQVLSGRRR' A
#
# COMPACT_ATOMS: atom_id res chain seq x y z
N MET A 1 -14.10 -22.51 -21.37
CA MET A 1 -13.49 -22.46 -20.01
C MET A 1 -11.98 -22.31 -20.18
N ILE A 2 -11.42 -21.11 -20.02
CA ILE A 2 -9.97 -20.92 -20.15
C ILE A 2 -9.33 -21.43 -18.85
N ARG A 3 -8.68 -22.60 -18.91
CA ARG A 3 -7.81 -23.08 -17.84
C ARG A 3 -6.56 -22.21 -17.84
N ARG A 4 -6.52 -21.18 -16.98
CA ARG A 4 -5.25 -20.50 -16.65
C ARG A 4 -4.34 -21.55 -16.03
N GLY A 5 -3.16 -21.80 -16.62
CA GLY A 5 -2.12 -22.62 -16.01
C GLY A 5 -1.71 -22.07 -14.64
N PRO A 6 -0.91 -22.79 -13.83
CA PRO A 6 -0.54 -22.35 -12.50
C PRO A 6 0.10 -20.97 -12.58
N GLU A 7 -0.55 -19.97 -11.99
CA GLU A 7 -0.04 -18.61 -11.92
C GLU A 7 1.19 -18.64 -11.01
N ILE A 8 2.38 -18.65 -11.59
CA ILE A 8 3.64 -18.64 -10.85
C ILE A 8 3.66 -17.37 -10.01
N ASP A 9 3.61 -17.51 -8.68
CA ASP A 9 3.70 -16.37 -7.76
C ASP A 9 5.02 -15.63 -8.00
N ARG A 10 4.92 -14.38 -8.48
CA ARG A 10 6.07 -13.52 -8.78
C ARG A 10 6.64 -12.85 -7.53
N ARG A 11 6.01 -13.00 -6.37
CA ARG A 11 6.42 -12.30 -5.14
C ARG A 11 7.60 -13.01 -4.50
N LYS A 12 8.66 -12.24 -4.26
CA LYS A 12 9.85 -12.71 -3.52
C LYS A 12 9.59 -12.94 -2.03
N TRP A 13 8.63 -12.24 -1.44
CA TRP A 13 8.37 -12.24 0.00
C TRP A 13 6.92 -12.59 0.29
N MET A 14 6.71 -13.50 1.24
CA MET A 14 5.38 -13.83 1.76
C MET A 14 4.72 -12.59 2.37
N ARG A 15 3.38 -12.50 2.21
CA ARG A 15 2.58 -11.42 2.81
C ARG A 15 1.62 -12.02 3.82
N LEU A 16 1.55 -11.39 4.98
CA LEU A 16 0.57 -11.72 6.01
C LEU A 16 -0.74 -10.97 5.70
N PRO A 17 -1.87 -11.65 5.48
CA PRO A 17 -3.17 -11.03 5.24
C PRO A 17 -3.81 -10.62 6.57
N LEU A 18 -3.86 -9.32 6.85
CA LEU A 18 -4.36 -8.77 8.11
C LEU A 18 -4.80 -7.33 7.92
N ALA A 19 -5.84 -6.94 8.67
CA ALA A 19 -6.36 -5.58 8.68
C ALA A 19 -5.78 -4.81 9.88
N ILE A 20 -4.71 -4.03 9.64
CA ILE A 20 -4.14 -3.14 10.67
C ILE A 20 -4.47 -1.68 10.31
N PRO A 21 -5.06 -0.91 11.25
CA PRO A 21 -5.20 0.52 11.07
C PRO A 21 -3.84 1.22 11.09
N VAL A 22 -3.56 2.05 10.09
CA VAL A 22 -2.29 2.76 9.91
C VAL A 22 -2.53 4.23 9.54
N PHE A 23 -1.52 5.07 9.76
CA PHE A 23 -1.49 6.42 9.20
C PHE A 23 -0.55 6.46 7.99
N VAL A 24 -1.04 6.97 6.87
CA VAL A 24 -0.28 7.14 5.62
C VAL A 24 0.04 8.60 5.43
N ARG A 25 1.33 8.93 5.36
CA ARG A 25 1.79 10.25 4.95
C ARG A 25 2.02 10.25 3.44
N SER A 26 1.53 11.27 2.75
CA SER A 26 1.66 11.39 1.30
C SER A 26 1.79 12.85 0.89
N ARG A 27 2.22 13.06 -0.35
CA ARG A 27 2.35 14.38 -0.98
C ARG A 27 1.54 14.42 -2.27
N ASP A 28 0.78 15.49 -2.49
CA ASP A 28 0.05 15.72 -3.76
C ASP A 28 0.94 16.39 -4.82
N GLU A 29 0.40 16.58 -6.03
CA GLU A 29 1.11 17.17 -7.18
C GLU A 29 1.56 18.61 -6.93
N LYS A 30 0.87 19.35 -6.04
CA LYS A 30 1.24 20.71 -5.63
C LYS A 30 2.27 20.71 -4.50
N GLY A 31 2.72 19.52 -4.10
CA GLY A 31 3.70 19.36 -3.04
C GLY A 31 3.11 19.49 -1.63
N LYS A 32 1.77 19.50 -1.48
CA LYS A 32 1.13 19.60 -0.17
C LYS A 32 1.16 18.24 0.51
N GLU A 33 1.66 18.22 1.74
CA GLU A 33 1.67 17.02 2.57
C GLU A 33 0.31 16.80 3.23
N PHE A 34 -0.06 15.54 3.39
CA PHE A 34 -1.20 15.14 4.19
C PHE A 34 -0.95 13.81 4.90
N LEU A 35 -1.67 13.62 6.00
CA LEU A 35 -1.67 12.40 6.81
C LEU A 35 -3.10 11.85 6.84
N GLU A 36 -3.27 10.59 6.49
CA GLU A 36 -4.59 9.96 6.39
C GLU A 36 -4.63 8.66 7.19
N PHE A 37 -5.75 8.44 7.89
CA PHE A 37 -6.05 7.17 8.54
C PHE A 37 -6.55 6.14 7.52
N ALA A 38 -5.92 4.98 7.50
CA ALA A 38 -6.06 3.98 6.45
C ALA A 38 -5.98 2.57 7.03
N THR A 39 -6.23 1.55 6.21
CA THR A 39 -6.12 0.14 6.62
C THR A 39 -5.09 -0.57 5.76
N ALA A 40 -4.02 -1.09 6.35
CA ALA A 40 -3.17 -2.06 5.68
C ALA A 40 -3.93 -3.39 5.60
N LEU A 41 -4.09 -3.93 4.40
CA LEU A 41 -4.80 -5.19 4.12
C LEU A 41 -3.86 -6.39 4.09
N ASN A 42 -2.58 -6.15 3.81
CA ASN A 42 -1.52 -7.13 3.94
C ASN A 42 -0.16 -6.43 4.05
N ILE A 43 0.79 -7.11 4.68
CA ILE A 43 2.14 -6.61 4.94
C ILE A 43 3.15 -7.72 4.67
N GLY A 44 4.28 -7.38 4.07
CA GLY A 44 5.45 -8.25 3.95
C GLY A 44 6.74 -7.42 3.90
N ALA A 45 7.89 -8.09 3.88
CA ALA A 45 9.19 -7.40 3.88
C ALA A 45 9.42 -6.50 2.66
N GLY A 46 8.70 -6.73 1.56
CA GLY A 46 8.73 -5.87 0.36
C GLY A 46 7.75 -4.69 0.38
N GLY A 47 6.89 -4.57 1.40
CA GLY A 47 5.90 -3.50 1.51
C GLY A 47 4.48 -3.96 1.86
N ALA A 48 3.54 -3.01 1.84
CA ALA A 48 2.16 -3.22 2.27
C ALA A 48 1.14 -2.87 1.16
N LEU A 49 -0.04 -3.50 1.18
CA LEU A 49 -1.21 -3.04 0.44
C LEU A 49 -2.07 -2.25 1.41
N VAL A 50 -2.39 -1.00 1.08
CA VAL A 50 -3.12 -0.09 1.97
C VAL A 50 -4.36 0.45 1.27
N ALA A 51 -5.50 0.34 1.92
CA ALA A 51 -6.74 0.98 1.51
C ALA A 51 -6.86 2.35 2.19
N VAL A 52 -6.95 3.40 1.37
CA VAL A 52 -7.17 4.79 1.77
C VAL A 52 -8.57 5.23 1.32
N ARG A 53 -9.18 6.18 2.03
CA ARG A 53 -10.52 6.69 1.68
C ARG A 53 -10.43 7.77 0.60
N ARG A 54 -9.34 8.53 0.59
CA ARG A 54 -9.09 9.58 -0.39
C ARG A 54 -8.70 8.98 -1.73
N ALA A 55 -9.27 9.51 -2.81
CA ALA A 55 -8.76 9.26 -4.15
C ALA A 55 -7.36 9.89 -4.27
N LEU A 56 -6.35 9.05 -4.49
CA LEU A 56 -4.98 9.48 -4.73
C LEU A 56 -4.72 9.48 -6.25
N PRO A 57 -4.18 10.58 -6.82
CA PRO A 57 -3.72 10.54 -8.20
C PRO A 57 -2.57 9.53 -8.31
N HIS A 58 -2.38 8.94 -9.49
CA HIS A 58 -1.29 7.96 -9.72
C HIS A 58 0.10 8.54 -9.47
N SER A 59 0.24 9.87 -9.55
CA SER A 59 1.45 10.65 -9.25
C SER A 59 1.70 10.82 -7.74
N ALA A 60 0.75 10.47 -6.87
CA ALA A 60 0.89 10.64 -5.43
C ALA A 60 2.03 9.78 -4.89
N GLN A 61 2.91 10.41 -4.12
CA GLN A 61 4.02 9.73 -3.47
C GLN A 61 3.68 9.43 -2.02
N VAL A 62 3.63 8.14 -1.69
CA VAL A 62 3.54 7.67 -0.30
C VAL A 62 4.91 7.79 0.34
N LEU A 63 4.98 8.55 1.44
CA LEU A 63 6.22 8.79 2.15
C LEU A 63 6.46 7.70 3.19
N SER A 64 7.55 6.95 3.04
CA SER A 64 8.03 6.01 4.06
C SER A 64 8.80 6.78 5.14
N GLY A 65 8.09 7.27 6.16
CA GLY A 65 8.71 7.86 7.34
C GLY A 65 9.05 6.80 8.39
N ARG A 66 10.29 6.81 8.91
CA ARG A 66 10.59 6.15 10.18
C ARG A 66 10.00 7.03 11.29
N ARG A 67 9.08 6.53 12.11
CA ARG A 67 8.70 7.25 13.33
C ARG A 67 9.98 7.38 14.17
N ARG A 68 10.40 8.61 14.47
CA ARG A 68 11.32 8.87 15.58
C ARG A 68 10.54 8.82 16.88
#